data_AF-A0A6G6GPQ6-F1
#
_entry.id   AF-A0A6G6GPQ6-F1
#
_cell.length_a   1.000
_cell.length_b   1.000
_cell.length_c   1.000
_cell.angle_alpha   90.00
_cell.angle_beta   90.00
_cell.angle_gamma   90.00
#
_symmetry.space_group_name_H-M   'P 1'
#
loop_
_entity.id
_entity.type
_entity.pdbx_description
1 polymer ?
#
loop_
_entity_poly.entity_id
_entity_poly.type
_entity_poly.pdbx_seq_one_letter_code
_entity_poly.pdbx_strand_id
1 'polypeptide(L)'
;MRKLVGIIFILGLFSYFVFTKKGTVARNVAYSYVIDANFIEESGTTVSERILTPENFRRAKYPEGSFSNYIQNYALKSFDAKIINFDGEEYIYQKGHVGVLEVPVPKNGLQQCADALIRIRSEYLWEQNRKSEIGFNFTSGHYCSWKKYAEGYRPKVKGNNVTFHKTASKDTSKENFYKYLNLIYIYAGTQSLYTELKKIEWADDLEVGDMIVKPGFPGHIVMIADKATDANGKNLFILAQGNTPAQSVHLLKNLNDSTLNPWYELEANAYLEIPTYYFNQTKFVRFK
;
A
#
# COMPACT_ATOMS: atom_id res chain seq x y z
N MET A 1 -29.25 34.17 25.69
CA MET A 1 -28.23 34.31 24.62
C MET A 1 -27.02 33.39 24.80
N ARG A 2 -26.24 33.47 25.89
CA ARG A 2 -25.03 32.61 26.09
C ARG A 2 -25.29 31.09 25.97
N LYS A 3 -26.38 30.58 26.56
CA LYS A 3 -26.77 29.15 26.44
C LYS A 3 -27.12 28.74 25.00
N LEU A 4 -27.75 29.63 24.23
CA LEU A 4 -28.14 29.38 22.84
C LEU A 4 -26.91 29.36 21.92
N VAL A 5 -25.95 30.27 22.14
CA VAL A 5 -24.66 30.29 21.42
C VAL A 5 -23.86 29.01 21.70
N GLY A 6 -23.85 28.53 22.95
CA GLY A 6 -23.21 27.25 23.30
C GLY A 6 -23.85 26.05 22.59
N ILE A 7 -25.18 25.98 22.53
CA ILE A 7 -25.91 24.90 21.83
C ILE A 7 -25.62 24.94 20.31
N ILE A 8 -25.64 26.13 19.70
CA ILE A 8 -25.33 26.28 18.27
C ILE A 8 -23.88 25.88 17.98
N PHE A 9 -22.95 26.23 18.87
CA PHE A 9 -21.55 25.83 18.72
C PHE A 9 -21.37 24.30 18.83
N ILE A 10 -22.04 23.65 19.78
CA ILE A 10 -22.02 22.19 19.92
C ILE A 10 -22.65 21.52 18.70
N LEU A 11 -23.80 22.02 18.21
CA LEU A 11 -24.43 21.52 17.00
C LEU A 11 -23.55 21.74 15.76
N GLY A 12 -22.83 22.86 15.68
CA GLY A 12 -21.86 23.13 14.62
C GLY A 12 -20.68 22.16 14.65
N LEU A 13 -20.13 21.87 15.84
CA LEU A 13 -19.10 20.85 16.02
C LEU A 13 -19.62 19.46 15.67
N PHE A 14 -20.79 19.09 16.16
CA PHE A 14 -21.45 17.82 15.82
C PHE A 14 -21.63 17.69 14.30
N SER A 15 -22.16 18.74 13.67
CA SER A 15 -22.36 18.77 12.23
C SER A 15 -21.04 18.65 11.47
N TYR A 16 -19.97 19.29 11.95
CA TYR A 16 -18.64 19.17 11.35
C TYR A 16 -18.12 17.73 11.43
N PHE A 17 -18.16 17.09 12.60
CA PHE A 17 -17.64 15.74 12.80
C PHE A 17 -18.47 14.66 12.09
N VAL A 18 -19.79 14.85 11.96
CA VAL A 18 -20.69 13.86 11.38
C VAL A 18 -20.84 14.02 9.87
N PHE A 19 -20.94 15.24 9.36
CA PHE A 19 -21.31 15.50 7.97
C PHE A 19 -20.17 16.00 7.08
N THR A 20 -18.95 16.17 7.61
CA THR A 20 -17.79 16.58 6.79
C THR A 20 -16.74 15.48 6.71
N LYS A 21 -16.11 15.39 5.54
CA LYS A 21 -15.01 14.44 5.28
C LYS A 21 -13.83 14.60 6.23
N LYS A 22 -13.48 15.84 6.58
CA LYS A 22 -12.42 16.13 7.56
C LYS A 22 -12.83 15.69 8.97
N GLY A 23 -14.11 15.83 9.30
CA GLY A 23 -14.72 15.31 10.53
C GLY A 23 -14.60 13.79 10.65
N THR A 24 -14.89 13.07 9.57
CA THR A 24 -14.75 11.59 9.50
C THR A 24 -13.33 11.14 9.80
N VAL A 25 -12.32 11.72 9.14
CA VAL A 25 -10.91 11.39 9.39
C VAL A 25 -10.51 11.66 10.84
N ALA A 26 -10.91 12.82 11.40
CA ALA A 26 -10.60 13.16 12.79
C ALA A 26 -11.25 12.18 13.78
N ARG A 27 -12.49 11.75 13.49
CA ARG A 27 -13.20 10.72 14.28
C ARG A 27 -12.48 9.38 14.21
N ASN A 28 -11.99 8.97 13.04
CA ASN A 28 -11.26 7.72 12.87
C ASN A 28 -9.92 7.71 13.59
N VAL A 29 -9.20 8.82 13.56
CA VAL A 29 -8.02 9.01 14.40
C VAL A 29 -8.39 8.79 15.87
N ALA A 30 -9.45 9.42 16.38
CA ALA A 30 -9.89 9.19 17.75
C ALA A 30 -10.29 7.72 18.03
N TYR A 31 -11.06 7.08 17.14
CA TYR A 31 -11.45 5.68 17.28
C TYR A 31 -10.26 4.73 17.34
N SER A 32 -9.18 5.02 16.61
CA SER A 32 -7.99 4.19 16.62
C SER A 32 -7.27 4.11 17.97
N TYR A 33 -7.52 5.06 18.89
CA TYR A 33 -6.99 5.04 20.26
C TYR A 33 -7.82 4.18 21.23
N VAL A 34 -9.07 3.85 20.88
CA VAL A 34 -9.99 3.10 21.76
C VAL A 34 -10.31 1.70 21.27
N ILE A 35 -10.09 1.42 19.98
CA ILE A 35 -10.24 0.09 19.40
C ILE A 35 -8.91 -0.63 19.51
N ASP A 36 -8.87 -1.83 20.07
CA ASP A 36 -7.69 -2.69 20.04
C ASP A 36 -7.67 -3.56 18.78
N ALA A 37 -6.48 -4.05 18.41
CA ALA A 37 -6.34 -5.04 17.36
C ALA A 37 -6.43 -6.43 18.00
N ASN A 38 -7.49 -7.18 17.65
CA ASN A 38 -7.84 -8.41 18.36
C ASN A 38 -7.10 -9.64 17.81
N PHE A 39 -6.67 -9.57 16.55
CA PHE A 39 -6.07 -10.70 15.84
C PHE A 39 -4.58 -10.51 15.63
N ILE A 40 -3.84 -10.36 16.73
CA ILE A 40 -2.41 -10.09 16.71
C ILE A 40 -1.66 -11.12 17.57
N GLU A 41 -0.59 -11.68 17.00
CA GLU A 41 0.44 -12.44 17.70
C GLU A 41 1.72 -11.60 17.72
N GLU A 42 1.99 -10.94 18.85
CA GLU A 42 3.07 -9.96 18.98
C GLU A 42 4.46 -10.57 18.68
N SER A 43 4.64 -11.88 18.91
CA SER A 43 5.89 -12.58 18.62
C SER A 43 6.08 -12.90 17.13
N GLY A 44 5.03 -12.80 16.31
CA GLY A 44 5.09 -13.11 14.89
C GLY A 44 6.02 -12.17 14.13
N THR A 45 6.87 -12.71 13.26
CA THR A 45 7.93 -11.97 12.55
C THR A 45 7.65 -11.76 11.08
N THR A 46 6.59 -12.38 10.56
CA THR A 46 6.09 -12.18 9.20
C THR A 46 4.63 -11.70 9.21
N VAL A 47 4.10 -11.27 8.06
CA VAL A 47 2.68 -10.87 7.94
C VAL A 47 1.74 -11.96 8.44
N SER A 48 1.87 -13.21 7.96
CA SER A 48 0.99 -14.30 8.36
C SER A 48 1.19 -14.81 9.78
N GLU A 49 2.39 -14.66 10.35
CA GLU A 49 2.62 -14.99 11.76
C GLU A 49 2.02 -13.94 12.68
N ARG A 50 2.21 -12.65 12.37
CA ARG A 50 1.75 -11.53 13.20
C ARG A 50 0.24 -11.40 13.24
N ILE A 51 -0.43 -11.66 12.13
CA ILE A 51 -1.88 -11.53 12.04
C ILE A 51 -2.51 -12.90 12.30
N LEU A 52 -3.37 -13.00 13.31
CA LEU A 52 -4.16 -14.21 13.54
C LEU A 52 -5.40 -14.23 12.64
N THR A 53 -5.88 -15.41 12.26
CA THR A 53 -7.17 -15.51 11.55
C THR A 53 -8.33 -15.53 12.54
N PRO A 54 -9.47 -14.90 12.23
CA PRO A 54 -10.68 -15.04 13.05
C PRO A 54 -11.18 -16.48 13.10
N GLU A 55 -12.01 -16.79 14.10
CA GLU A 55 -12.64 -18.10 14.20
C GLU A 55 -13.45 -18.40 12.93
N ASN A 56 -13.39 -19.65 12.47
CA ASN A 56 -14.02 -20.15 11.23
C ASN A 56 -13.44 -19.64 9.91
N PHE A 57 -12.42 -18.78 9.94
CA PHE A 57 -11.66 -18.39 8.75
C PHE A 57 -10.43 -19.27 8.58
N ARG A 58 -10.09 -19.55 7.32
CA ARG A 58 -8.86 -20.24 6.94
C ARG A 58 -8.02 -19.32 6.06
N ARG A 59 -6.77 -19.12 6.47
CA ARG A 59 -5.79 -18.39 5.67
C ARG A 59 -5.60 -19.03 4.29
N ALA A 60 -5.63 -18.23 3.24
CA ALA A 60 -5.33 -18.66 1.88
C ALA A 60 -3.87 -19.16 1.79
N LYS A 61 -3.65 -20.26 1.07
CA LYS A 61 -2.32 -20.82 0.84
C LYS A 61 -1.88 -20.56 -0.58
N TYR A 62 -0.63 -20.17 -0.76
CA TYR A 62 -0.06 -19.86 -2.05
C TYR A 62 1.15 -20.74 -2.35
N PRO A 63 1.44 -21.03 -3.64
CA PRO A 63 2.63 -21.81 -4.00
C PRO A 63 3.90 -21.12 -3.52
N GLU A 64 4.88 -21.92 -3.07
CA GLU A 64 6.21 -21.43 -2.75
C GLU A 64 6.84 -20.70 -3.95
N GLY A 65 7.57 -19.63 -3.70
CA GLY A 65 8.15 -18.80 -4.74
C GLY A 65 7.16 -17.90 -5.48
N SER A 66 5.85 -17.98 -5.23
CA SER A 66 4.87 -17.02 -5.77
C SER A 66 4.95 -15.66 -5.07
N PHE A 67 4.48 -14.61 -5.75
CA PHE A 67 4.44 -13.26 -5.15
C PHE A 67 3.49 -13.18 -3.97
N SER A 68 2.33 -13.85 -4.06
CA SER A 68 1.36 -13.92 -2.97
C SER A 68 1.96 -14.58 -1.72
N ASN A 69 2.69 -15.69 -1.87
CA ASN A 69 3.42 -16.31 -0.77
C ASN A 69 4.52 -15.39 -0.21
N TYR A 70 5.25 -14.68 -1.08
CA TYR A 70 6.29 -13.74 -0.67
C TYR A 70 5.75 -12.59 0.19
N ILE A 71 4.60 -12.02 -0.17
CA ILE A 71 3.98 -10.94 0.60
C ILE A 71 3.39 -11.45 1.92
N GLN A 72 2.71 -12.59 1.89
CA GLN A 72 2.12 -13.20 3.09
C GLN A 72 3.18 -13.58 4.13
N ASN A 73 4.41 -13.88 3.69
CA ASN A 73 5.56 -14.18 4.56
C ASN A 73 6.57 -13.01 4.64
N TYR A 74 6.18 -11.81 4.22
CA TYR A 74 7.11 -10.67 4.24
C TYR A 74 7.49 -10.34 5.69
N ALA A 75 8.79 -10.12 5.93
CA ALA A 75 9.31 -9.85 7.26
C ALA A 75 8.76 -8.54 7.84
N LEU A 76 8.46 -8.56 9.12
CA LEU A 76 8.02 -7.41 9.90
C LEU A 76 9.08 -7.05 10.95
N LYS A 77 9.10 -5.78 11.32
CA LYS A 77 9.77 -5.31 12.53
C LYS A 77 9.08 -5.89 13.78
N SER A 78 9.74 -5.70 14.93
CA SER A 78 9.15 -5.97 16.24
C SER A 78 7.76 -5.32 16.39
N PHE A 79 6.90 -5.89 17.23
CA PHE A 79 5.52 -5.44 17.35
C PHE A 79 5.35 -3.98 17.75
N ASP A 80 6.22 -3.49 18.62
CA ASP A 80 6.26 -2.11 19.10
C ASP A 80 6.87 -1.10 18.11
N ALA A 81 7.34 -1.58 16.95
CA ALA A 81 8.02 -0.75 15.96
C ALA A 81 7.13 0.40 15.46
N LYS A 82 7.75 1.57 15.39
CA LYS A 82 7.13 2.80 14.95
C LYS A 82 7.20 2.93 13.43
N ILE A 83 6.19 3.58 12.86
CA ILE A 83 6.29 4.13 11.51
C ILE A 83 7.29 5.28 11.58
N ILE A 84 8.37 5.17 10.80
CA ILE A 84 9.41 6.20 10.66
C ILE A 84 9.26 6.88 9.30
N ASN A 85 9.37 8.20 9.28
CA ASN A 85 9.39 9.04 8.09
C ASN A 85 10.77 8.98 7.39
N PHE A 86 10.87 9.48 6.16
CA PHE A 86 12.13 9.50 5.42
C PHE A 86 13.25 10.33 6.07
N ASP A 87 12.89 11.31 6.91
CA ASP A 87 13.82 12.13 7.68
C ASP A 87 14.33 11.45 8.97
N GLY A 88 13.78 10.27 9.31
CA GLY A 88 14.14 9.51 10.49
C GLY A 88 13.25 9.80 11.71
N GLU A 89 12.36 10.78 11.63
CA GLU A 89 11.44 11.11 12.72
C GLU A 89 10.27 10.12 12.77
N GLU A 90 9.68 9.97 13.96
CA GLU A 90 8.46 9.18 14.12
C GLU A 90 7.29 9.84 13.38
N TYR A 91 6.52 9.04 12.65
CA TYR A 91 5.26 9.52 12.09
C TYR A 91 4.27 9.84 13.22
N ILE A 92 3.62 11.01 13.16
CA ILE A 92 2.76 11.47 14.26
C ILE A 92 1.60 10.52 14.57
N TYR A 93 1.10 9.79 13.56
CA TYR A 93 -0.04 8.91 13.72
C TYR A 93 0.35 7.42 13.73
N GLN A 94 0.74 6.95 14.92
CA GLN A 94 1.18 5.57 15.18
C GLN A 94 0.03 4.57 15.48
N LYS A 95 -1.21 5.04 15.60
CA LYS A 95 -2.36 4.17 15.97
C LYS A 95 -3.12 3.63 14.78
N GLY A 96 -2.71 3.99 13.56
CA GLY A 96 -3.28 3.50 12.31
C GLY A 96 -2.68 2.19 11.79
N HIS A 97 -1.68 1.61 12.44
CA HIS A 97 -1.03 0.38 11.98
C HIS A 97 -1.00 -0.73 13.03
N VAL A 98 -0.75 -1.94 12.55
CA VAL A 98 -0.61 -3.16 13.37
C VAL A 98 0.71 -3.91 13.12
N GLY A 99 1.52 -3.41 12.19
CA GLY A 99 2.84 -3.96 11.89
C GLY A 99 3.58 -3.07 10.90
N VAL A 100 4.91 -3.09 10.94
CA VAL A 100 5.77 -2.35 10.02
C VAL A 100 6.60 -3.36 9.25
N LEU A 101 6.56 -3.33 7.93
CA LEU A 101 7.35 -4.21 7.09
C LEU A 101 8.84 -3.86 7.22
N GLU A 102 9.69 -4.87 7.09
CA GLU A 102 11.16 -4.73 7.08
C GLU A 102 11.67 -4.17 5.73
N VAL A 103 11.04 -3.08 5.26
CA VAL A 103 11.43 -2.33 4.07
C VAL A 103 12.10 -1.02 4.51
N PRO A 104 13.39 -0.81 4.21
CA PRO A 104 14.06 0.45 4.52
C PRO A 104 13.37 1.65 3.88
N VAL A 105 13.19 2.72 4.64
CA VAL A 105 12.74 4.02 4.10
C VAL A 105 13.95 4.75 3.52
N PRO A 106 13.95 5.11 2.23
CA PRO A 106 15.10 5.77 1.64
C PRO A 106 15.17 7.23 2.12
N LYS A 107 16.36 7.66 2.58
CA LYS A 107 16.60 9.00 3.14
C LYS A 107 16.39 10.15 2.15
N ASN A 108 16.35 9.85 0.85
CA ASN A 108 16.13 10.84 -0.20
C ASN A 108 14.64 11.23 -0.35
N GLY A 109 13.74 10.65 0.46
CA GLY A 109 12.30 10.96 0.43
C GLY A 109 11.55 10.45 -0.79
N LEU A 110 12.24 9.75 -1.70
CA LEU A 110 11.63 8.97 -2.77
C LEU A 110 10.98 7.71 -2.17
N GLN A 111 10.27 6.91 -2.95
CA GLN A 111 9.46 5.79 -2.45
C GLN A 111 8.15 6.24 -1.76
N GLN A 112 7.33 7.00 -2.49
CA GLN A 112 6.05 7.49 -2.02
C GLN A 112 4.91 6.60 -2.52
N CYS A 113 3.96 6.27 -1.63
CA CYS A 113 2.72 5.57 -1.97
C CYS A 113 2.95 4.32 -2.87
N ALA A 114 2.63 4.42 -4.17
CA ALA A 114 2.79 3.37 -5.17
C ALA A 114 4.22 2.85 -5.32
N ASP A 115 5.22 3.70 -5.10
CA ASP A 115 6.63 3.36 -5.27
C ASP A 115 7.07 2.26 -4.32
N ALA A 116 6.51 2.22 -3.11
CA ALA A 116 6.79 1.15 -2.15
C ALA A 116 6.35 -0.21 -2.68
N LEU A 117 5.20 -0.27 -3.36
CA LEU A 117 4.66 -1.49 -3.94
C LEU A 117 5.47 -1.91 -5.19
N ILE A 118 5.85 -0.92 -6.02
CA ILE A 118 6.77 -1.11 -7.15
C ILE A 118 8.09 -1.72 -6.68
N ARG A 119 8.65 -1.19 -5.58
CA ARG A 119 9.89 -1.71 -4.97
C ARG A 119 9.73 -3.16 -4.56
N ILE A 120 8.74 -3.47 -3.74
CA ILE A 120 8.52 -4.81 -3.19
C ILE A 120 8.35 -5.82 -4.33
N ARG A 121 7.56 -5.49 -5.36
CA ARG A 121 7.41 -6.34 -6.55
C ARG A 121 8.73 -6.55 -7.28
N SER A 122 9.53 -5.48 -7.42
CA SER A 122 10.81 -5.53 -8.14
C SER A 122 11.88 -6.31 -7.37
N GLU A 123 11.94 -6.17 -6.04
CA GLU A 123 12.84 -6.92 -5.17
C GLU A 123 12.48 -8.41 -5.15
N TYR A 124 11.19 -8.76 -5.08
CA TYR A 124 10.75 -10.14 -5.27
C TYR A 124 11.25 -10.73 -6.60
N LEU A 125 11.03 -10.04 -7.73
CA LEU A 125 11.50 -10.52 -9.03
C LEU A 125 13.03 -10.60 -9.09
N TRP A 126 13.74 -9.70 -8.41
CA TRP A 126 15.20 -9.73 -8.32
C TRP A 126 15.69 -10.97 -7.57
N GLU A 127 15.11 -11.26 -6.41
CA GLU A 127 15.46 -12.38 -5.53
C GLU A 127 15.14 -13.72 -6.16
N GLN A 128 14.04 -13.80 -6.92
CA GLN A 128 13.65 -15.00 -7.68
C GLN A 128 14.42 -15.16 -9.01
N ASN A 129 15.45 -14.35 -9.26
CA ASN A 129 16.22 -14.33 -10.51
C ASN A 129 15.38 -14.07 -11.79
N ARG A 130 14.23 -13.43 -11.64
CA ARG A 130 13.27 -13.07 -12.70
C ARG A 130 13.45 -11.63 -13.18
N LYS A 131 14.70 -11.16 -13.22
CA LYS A 131 15.05 -9.75 -13.48
C LYS A 131 14.57 -9.25 -14.85
N SER A 132 14.40 -10.13 -15.84
CA SER A 132 13.87 -9.79 -17.16
C SER A 132 12.42 -9.28 -17.14
N GLU A 133 11.67 -9.60 -16.09
CA GLU A 133 10.26 -9.22 -15.93
C GLU A 133 10.10 -7.87 -15.23
N ILE A 134 11.19 -7.27 -14.73
CA ILE A 134 11.17 -5.97 -14.07
C ILE A 134 11.01 -4.87 -15.14
N GLY A 135 9.88 -4.17 -15.09
CA GLY A 135 9.57 -3.07 -16.00
C GLY A 135 8.24 -2.41 -15.65
N PHE A 136 8.15 -1.11 -15.91
CA PHE A 136 6.94 -0.33 -15.64
C PHE A 136 6.74 0.73 -16.73
N ASN A 137 5.48 1.08 -16.97
CA ASN A 137 5.15 2.22 -17.80
C ASN A 137 5.32 3.52 -17.00
N PHE A 138 5.94 4.51 -17.64
CA PHE A 138 5.80 5.89 -17.21
C PHE A 138 4.34 6.32 -17.34
N THR A 139 3.96 7.40 -16.66
CA THR A 139 2.62 8.00 -16.76
C THR A 139 2.26 8.35 -18.20
N SER A 140 3.26 8.69 -19.03
CA SER A 140 3.11 8.94 -20.46
C SER A 140 2.91 7.67 -21.31
N GLY A 141 2.84 6.48 -20.70
CA GLY A 141 2.64 5.19 -21.37
C GLY A 141 3.92 4.55 -21.95
N HIS A 142 5.07 5.19 -21.81
CA HIS A 142 6.33 4.66 -22.34
C HIS A 142 6.91 3.61 -21.40
N TYR A 143 7.13 2.40 -21.91
CA TYR A 143 7.64 1.28 -21.13
C TYR A 143 9.15 1.41 -20.86
N CYS A 144 9.53 1.39 -19.58
CA CYS A 144 10.91 1.35 -19.14
C CYS A 144 11.19 0.00 -18.47
N SER A 145 12.05 -0.81 -19.07
CA SER A 145 12.46 -2.10 -18.49
C SER A 145 13.82 -2.02 -17.82
N TRP A 146 13.99 -2.78 -16.75
CA TRP A 146 15.29 -2.97 -16.10
C TRP A 146 16.33 -3.49 -17.10
N LYS A 147 15.96 -4.46 -17.95
CA LYS A 147 16.88 -5.04 -18.95
C LYS A 147 17.51 -3.95 -19.84
N LYS A 148 16.70 -3.05 -20.41
CA LYS A 148 17.20 -1.96 -21.25
C LYS A 148 18.01 -0.94 -20.44
N TYR A 149 17.55 -0.62 -19.24
CA TYR A 149 18.28 0.29 -18.36
C TYR A 149 19.67 -0.26 -18.00
N ALA A 150 19.77 -1.54 -17.66
CA ALA A 150 21.01 -2.24 -17.35
C ALA A 150 21.94 -2.38 -18.58
N GLU A 151 21.39 -2.43 -19.79
CA GLU A 151 22.15 -2.37 -21.06
C GLU A 151 22.72 -0.96 -21.36
N GLY A 152 22.38 0.06 -20.57
CA GLY A 152 22.89 1.43 -20.70
C GLY A 152 21.93 2.43 -21.34
N TYR A 153 20.67 2.04 -21.60
CA TYR A 153 19.67 2.96 -22.12
C TYR A 153 19.11 3.87 -21.02
N ARG A 154 18.92 5.16 -21.33
CA ARG A 154 18.32 6.15 -20.45
C ARG A 154 17.21 6.91 -21.15
N PRO A 155 16.14 7.30 -20.43
CA PRO A 155 15.07 8.09 -21.01
C PRO A 155 15.54 9.53 -21.26
N LYS A 156 15.15 10.07 -22.41
CA LYS A 156 15.19 11.50 -22.74
C LYS A 156 13.74 11.97 -22.84
N VAL A 157 13.32 12.77 -21.86
CA VAL A 157 11.94 13.24 -21.71
C VAL A 157 11.81 14.64 -22.29
N LYS A 158 10.83 14.84 -23.18
CA LYS A 158 10.45 16.17 -23.72
C LYS A 158 8.92 16.29 -23.70
N GLY A 159 8.39 16.95 -22.67
CA GLY A 159 6.95 16.93 -22.39
C GLY A 159 6.46 15.50 -22.15
N ASN A 160 5.40 15.09 -22.83
CA ASN A 160 4.84 13.73 -22.72
C ASN A 160 5.55 12.69 -23.59
N ASN A 161 6.53 13.09 -24.41
CA ASN A 161 7.26 12.17 -25.29
C ASN A 161 8.55 11.70 -24.63
N VAL A 162 8.80 10.39 -24.66
CA VAL A 162 9.98 9.77 -24.07
C VAL A 162 10.67 8.91 -25.11
N THR A 163 11.96 9.14 -25.30
CA THR A 163 12.82 8.30 -26.17
C THR A 163 13.94 7.70 -25.33
N PHE A 164 14.41 6.50 -25.69
CA PHE A 164 15.47 5.84 -24.96
C PHE A 164 16.75 5.81 -25.78
N HIS A 165 17.83 6.36 -25.22
CA HIS A 165 19.13 6.44 -25.88
C HIS A 165 20.17 5.72 -25.04
N LYS A 166 21.11 5.04 -25.70
CA LYS A 166 22.22 4.39 -25.00
C LYS A 166 23.26 5.43 -24.62
N THR A 167 23.27 5.84 -23.36
CA THR A 167 24.15 6.91 -22.85
C THR A 167 25.03 6.46 -21.68
N ALA A 168 24.88 5.23 -21.22
CA ALA A 168 25.70 4.63 -20.17
C ALA A 168 26.28 3.27 -20.62
N SER A 169 27.32 2.82 -19.92
CA SER A 169 27.84 1.46 -20.05
C SER A 169 26.88 0.43 -19.45
N LYS A 170 27.02 -0.83 -19.86
CA LYS A 170 26.25 -1.94 -19.28
C LYS A 170 26.60 -2.09 -17.81
N ASP A 171 25.59 -2.16 -16.96
CA ASP A 171 25.72 -2.32 -15.50
C ASP A 171 24.51 -3.08 -14.95
N THR A 172 24.74 -4.31 -14.49
CA THR A 172 23.72 -5.20 -13.93
C THR A 172 23.80 -5.30 -12.40
N SER A 173 24.50 -4.38 -11.74
CA SER A 173 24.67 -4.36 -10.29
C SER A 173 23.36 -4.05 -9.55
N LYS A 174 23.28 -4.46 -8.28
CA LYS A 174 22.16 -4.12 -7.39
C LYS A 174 22.09 -2.62 -7.12
N GLU A 175 23.23 -1.94 -7.07
CA GLU A 175 23.27 -0.48 -6.94
C GLU A 175 22.59 0.21 -8.13
N ASN A 176 22.89 -0.22 -9.35
CA ASN A 176 22.26 0.33 -10.55
C ASN A 176 20.77 -0.01 -10.64
N PHE A 177 20.34 -1.14 -10.07
CA PHE A 177 18.93 -1.49 -9.92
C PHE A 177 18.17 -0.50 -9.03
N TYR A 178 18.74 -0.05 -7.92
CA TYR A 178 18.10 1.01 -7.12
C TYR A 178 18.12 2.38 -7.82
N LYS A 179 19.14 2.68 -8.64
CA LYS A 179 19.12 3.87 -9.53
C LYS A 179 17.98 3.78 -10.56
N TYR A 180 17.73 2.60 -11.11
CA TYR A 180 16.58 2.33 -11.97
C TYR A 180 15.25 2.54 -11.22
N LEU A 181 15.10 2.02 -10.00
CA LEU A 181 13.87 2.24 -9.22
C LEU A 181 13.64 3.73 -8.92
N ASN A 182 14.68 4.47 -8.55
CA ASN A 182 14.56 5.93 -8.37
C ASN A 182 14.10 6.63 -9.66
N LEU A 183 14.55 6.18 -10.84
CA LEU A 183 14.05 6.68 -12.12
C LEU A 183 12.55 6.36 -12.29
N ILE A 184 12.12 5.14 -11.95
CA ILE A 184 10.70 4.75 -12.01
C ILE A 184 9.85 5.64 -11.09
N TYR A 185 10.28 5.89 -9.86
CA TYR A 185 9.54 6.73 -8.89
C TYR A 185 9.31 8.17 -9.36
N ILE A 186 10.14 8.66 -10.29
CA ILE A 186 9.98 10.01 -10.87
C ILE A 186 8.89 10.05 -11.93
N TYR A 187 8.72 8.98 -12.71
CA TYR A 187 7.90 8.99 -13.93
C TYR A 187 6.67 8.07 -13.87
N ALA A 188 6.63 7.13 -12.94
CA ALA A 188 5.53 6.21 -12.69
C ALA A 188 4.91 6.49 -11.32
N GLY A 189 3.70 5.97 -11.09
CA GLY A 189 3.00 6.11 -9.82
C GLY A 189 1.62 5.48 -9.90
N THR A 190 0.72 5.86 -9.00
CA THR A 190 -0.62 5.27 -8.90
C THR A 190 -1.39 5.26 -10.22
N GLN A 191 -1.34 6.37 -10.98
CA GLN A 191 -2.02 6.46 -12.27
C GLN A 191 -1.39 5.53 -13.32
N SER A 192 -0.06 5.41 -13.38
CA SER A 192 0.60 4.56 -14.37
C SER A 192 0.31 3.08 -14.10
N LEU A 193 0.36 2.67 -12.82
CA LEU A 193 -0.02 1.31 -12.40
C LEU A 193 -1.48 1.03 -12.75
N TYR A 194 -2.39 1.97 -12.50
CA TYR A 194 -3.77 1.82 -12.92
C TYR A 194 -3.86 1.67 -14.45
N THR A 195 -3.17 2.46 -15.25
CA THR A 195 -3.27 2.33 -16.71
C THR A 195 -2.70 0.99 -17.22
N GLU A 196 -1.60 0.49 -16.65
CA GLU A 196 -0.87 -0.65 -17.22
C GLU A 196 -1.26 -2.03 -16.68
N LEU A 197 -1.82 -2.11 -15.48
CA LEU A 197 -2.10 -3.37 -14.79
C LEU A 197 -3.48 -3.93 -15.09
N LYS A 198 -3.59 -5.27 -14.99
CA LYS A 198 -4.86 -6.00 -15.18
C LYS A 198 -5.89 -5.53 -14.16
N LYS A 199 -7.13 -5.29 -14.62
CA LYS A 199 -8.27 -4.98 -13.76
C LYS A 199 -8.87 -6.22 -13.14
N ILE A 200 -9.29 -6.09 -11.89
CA ILE A 200 -10.12 -7.08 -11.22
C ILE A 200 -11.46 -6.41 -10.96
N GLU A 201 -12.52 -7.00 -11.50
CA GLU A 201 -13.87 -6.42 -11.45
C GLU A 201 -14.61 -6.82 -10.17
N TRP A 202 -14.29 -7.98 -9.58
CA TRP A 202 -15.00 -8.57 -8.46
C TRP A 202 -14.10 -8.73 -7.23
N ALA A 203 -14.62 -8.43 -6.05
CA ALA A 203 -13.86 -8.57 -4.81
C ALA A 203 -13.53 -10.03 -4.46
N ASP A 204 -14.34 -10.98 -4.90
CA ASP A 204 -14.11 -12.42 -4.66
C ASP A 204 -12.90 -12.97 -5.42
N ASP A 205 -12.49 -12.29 -6.50
CA ASP A 205 -11.31 -12.66 -7.31
C ASP A 205 -10.00 -12.12 -6.72
N LEU A 206 -10.06 -11.33 -5.64
CA LEU A 206 -8.90 -10.70 -5.02
C LEU A 206 -7.99 -11.72 -4.33
N GLU A 207 -6.70 -11.53 -4.50
CA GLU A 207 -5.64 -12.36 -3.92
C GLU A 207 -4.54 -11.49 -3.29
N VAL A 208 -3.72 -12.11 -2.45
CA VAL A 208 -2.55 -11.43 -1.87
C VAL A 208 -1.62 -10.93 -2.98
N GLY A 209 -1.22 -9.66 -2.88
CA GLY A 209 -0.44 -8.94 -3.88
C GLY A 209 -1.29 -8.07 -4.83
N ASP A 210 -2.61 -8.20 -4.82
CA ASP A 210 -3.50 -7.26 -5.51
C ASP A 210 -3.57 -5.92 -4.79
N MET A 211 -4.06 -4.91 -5.50
CA MET A 211 -4.06 -3.55 -4.99
C MET A 211 -5.41 -2.87 -5.15
N ILE A 212 -5.81 -2.15 -4.10
CA ILE A 212 -6.92 -1.19 -4.15
C ILE A 212 -6.35 0.16 -4.58
N VAL A 213 -6.94 0.75 -5.61
CA VAL A 213 -6.39 1.93 -6.28
C VAL A 213 -7.44 3.01 -6.53
N LYS A 214 -7.08 4.24 -6.18
CA LYS A 214 -7.72 5.46 -6.66
C LYS A 214 -6.79 6.10 -7.69
N PRO A 215 -7.07 6.00 -9.00
CA PRO A 215 -6.28 6.66 -10.03
C PRO A 215 -6.34 8.18 -9.92
N GLY A 216 -5.33 8.88 -10.45
CA GLY A 216 -5.28 10.34 -10.55
C GLY A 216 -4.07 11.00 -9.89
N PHE A 217 -4.12 12.33 -9.82
CA PHE A 217 -3.10 13.21 -9.24
C PHE A 217 -3.79 14.26 -8.34
N PRO A 218 -3.94 14.03 -7.02
CA PRO A 218 -3.39 12.91 -6.26
C PRO A 218 -4.23 11.63 -6.34
N GLY A 219 -3.54 10.51 -6.54
CA GLY A 219 -4.06 9.15 -6.40
C GLY A 219 -3.65 8.51 -5.07
N HIS A 220 -4.16 7.32 -4.78
CA HIS A 220 -3.70 6.48 -3.66
C HIS A 220 -3.79 5.00 -4.01
N ILE A 221 -2.89 4.19 -3.46
CA ILE A 221 -2.86 2.75 -3.68
C ILE A 221 -2.40 2.02 -2.42
N VAL A 222 -3.04 0.90 -2.14
CA VAL A 222 -2.67 -0.02 -1.05
C VAL A 222 -2.68 -1.45 -1.59
N MET A 223 -1.90 -2.34 -1.00
CA MET A 223 -1.75 -3.73 -1.43
C MET A 223 -2.36 -4.69 -0.41
N ILE A 224 -2.95 -5.78 -0.88
CA ILE A 224 -3.42 -6.89 -0.06
C ILE A 224 -2.20 -7.70 0.39
N ALA A 225 -2.01 -7.79 1.71
CA ALA A 225 -0.87 -8.45 2.34
C ALA A 225 -1.18 -9.87 2.86
N ASP A 226 -2.44 -10.13 3.21
CA ASP A 226 -2.91 -11.46 3.63
C ASP A 226 -4.39 -11.63 3.22
N LYS A 227 -4.83 -12.89 3.11
CA LYS A 227 -6.21 -13.28 2.76
C LYS A 227 -6.64 -14.46 3.63
N ALA A 228 -7.87 -14.41 4.13
CA ALA A 228 -8.52 -15.54 4.77
C ALA A 228 -9.94 -15.69 4.25
N THR A 229 -10.43 -16.93 4.16
CA THR A 229 -11.77 -17.25 3.63
C THR A 229 -12.51 -18.17 4.59
N ASP A 230 -13.79 -17.92 4.83
CA ASP A 230 -14.65 -18.81 5.62
C ASP A 230 -15.26 -19.95 4.78
N ALA A 231 -16.07 -20.80 5.41
CA ALA A 231 -16.74 -21.91 4.74
C ALA A 231 -17.84 -21.47 3.74
N ASN A 232 -18.34 -20.24 3.86
CA ASN A 232 -19.36 -19.66 2.98
C ASN A 232 -18.75 -18.92 1.77
N GLY A 233 -17.42 -18.84 1.69
CA GLY A 233 -16.71 -18.12 0.65
C GLY A 233 -16.49 -16.64 0.95
N LYS A 234 -16.81 -16.17 2.17
CA LYS A 234 -16.56 -14.79 2.60
C LYS A 234 -15.06 -14.57 2.74
N ASN A 235 -14.54 -13.53 2.07
CA ASN A 235 -13.12 -13.18 2.08
C ASN A 235 -12.83 -12.03 3.03
N LEU A 236 -11.72 -12.15 3.76
CA LEU A 236 -11.11 -11.12 4.59
C LEU A 236 -9.69 -10.83 4.11
N PHE A 237 -9.28 -9.57 4.20
CA PHE A 237 -8.00 -9.09 3.69
C PHE A 237 -7.24 -8.25 4.71
N ILE A 238 -5.91 -8.36 4.69
CA ILE A 238 -5.01 -7.39 5.36
C ILE A 238 -4.46 -6.45 4.31
N LEU A 239 -4.37 -5.16 4.66
CA LEU A 239 -3.90 -4.12 3.75
C LEU A 239 -2.55 -3.58 4.20
N ALA A 240 -1.64 -3.33 3.26
CA ALA A 240 -0.36 -2.69 3.47
C ALA A 240 -0.22 -1.45 2.59
N GLN A 241 0.44 -0.41 3.10
CA GLN A 241 0.67 0.82 2.32
C GLN A 241 2.00 1.50 2.63
N GLY A 242 2.50 2.25 1.64
CA GLY A 242 3.38 3.41 1.87
C GLY A 242 2.56 4.69 2.00
N ASN A 243 3.22 5.85 2.08
CA ASN A 243 2.54 7.15 2.17
C ASN A 243 3.25 8.23 1.34
N THR A 244 2.69 9.43 1.30
CA THR A 244 3.30 10.65 0.72
C THR A 244 3.29 11.76 1.77
N PRO A 245 4.45 12.25 2.27
CA PRO A 245 5.84 11.85 1.94
C PRO A 245 6.19 10.39 2.28
N ALA A 246 7.38 9.95 1.85
CA ALA A 246 7.84 8.58 2.08
C ALA A 246 7.99 8.28 3.59
N GLN A 247 7.49 7.12 3.98
CA GLN A 247 7.56 6.61 5.35
C GLN A 247 7.62 5.08 5.31
N SER A 248 7.73 4.46 6.49
CA SER A 248 7.75 3.00 6.63
C SER A 248 6.51 2.36 5.99
N VAL A 249 6.70 1.26 5.25
CA VAL A 249 5.59 0.47 4.74
C VAL A 249 4.99 -0.30 5.91
N HIS A 250 3.68 -0.24 6.08
CA HIS A 250 3.02 -0.77 7.27
C HIS A 250 1.68 -1.43 6.95
N LEU A 251 1.30 -2.40 7.80
CA LEU A 251 0.01 -3.05 7.81
C LEU A 251 -1.03 -2.15 8.47
N LEU A 252 -2.19 -2.00 7.85
CA LEU A 252 -3.24 -1.10 8.27
C LEU A 252 -4.14 -1.73 9.34
N LYS A 253 -4.51 -0.92 10.33
CA LYS A 253 -5.57 -1.23 11.29
C LYS A 253 -6.93 -1.05 10.63
N ASN A 254 -7.90 -1.94 10.85
CA ASN A 254 -9.29 -1.71 10.40
C ASN A 254 -10.03 -0.88 11.44
N LEU A 255 -10.45 0.33 11.06
CA LEU A 255 -11.18 1.25 11.94
C LEU A 255 -12.69 1.20 11.74
N ASN A 256 -13.16 0.49 10.71
CA ASN A 256 -14.58 0.40 10.36
C ASN A 256 -15.26 -0.76 11.08
N ASP A 257 -14.50 -1.79 11.45
CA ASP A 257 -14.99 -2.94 12.22
C ASP A 257 -14.01 -3.27 13.34
N SER A 258 -14.40 -2.96 14.57
CA SER A 258 -13.61 -3.24 15.77
C SER A 258 -13.58 -4.73 16.12
N THR A 259 -14.51 -5.54 15.61
CA THR A 259 -14.59 -6.97 15.90
C THR A 259 -13.65 -7.78 15.02
N LEU A 260 -13.38 -7.31 13.79
CA LEU A 260 -12.53 -7.98 12.80
C LEU A 260 -11.09 -7.44 12.72
N ASN A 261 -10.73 -6.44 13.53
CA ASN A 261 -9.45 -5.74 13.41
C ASN A 261 -8.22 -6.66 13.49
N PRO A 262 -7.32 -6.71 12.47
CA PRO A 262 -7.15 -5.76 11.36
C PRO A 262 -7.70 -6.19 9.99
N TRP A 263 -8.53 -7.22 9.94
CA TRP A 263 -9.12 -7.74 8.72
C TRP A 263 -10.18 -6.80 8.13
N TYR A 264 -10.12 -6.64 6.81
CA TYR A 264 -11.05 -5.87 5.99
C TYR A 264 -11.91 -6.78 5.15
N GLU A 265 -13.20 -6.45 5.07
CA GLU A 265 -14.08 -6.88 3.99
C GLU A 265 -13.98 -5.87 2.86
N LEU A 266 -13.88 -6.36 1.62
CA LEU A 266 -13.76 -5.52 0.44
C LEU A 266 -14.91 -5.81 -0.51
N GLU A 267 -15.45 -4.75 -1.09
CA GLU A 267 -16.45 -4.81 -2.16
C GLU A 267 -15.94 -3.98 -3.34
N ALA A 268 -16.31 -4.36 -4.56
CA ALA A 268 -15.98 -3.59 -5.75
C ALA A 268 -16.88 -2.35 -5.88
N ASN A 269 -16.31 -1.22 -6.31
CA ASN A 269 -17.02 0.05 -6.49
C ASN A 269 -17.69 0.60 -5.21
N ALA A 270 -17.23 0.15 -4.04
CA ALA A 270 -17.76 0.55 -2.74
C ALA A 270 -16.89 1.63 -2.08
N TYR A 271 -17.46 2.30 -1.07
CA TYR A 271 -16.70 3.19 -0.21
C TYR A 271 -15.81 2.35 0.73
N LEU A 272 -14.53 2.70 0.83
CA LEU A 272 -13.60 2.08 1.77
C LEU A 272 -12.85 3.17 2.52
N GLU A 273 -12.90 3.12 3.84
CA GLU A 273 -12.10 3.99 4.68
C GLU A 273 -10.93 3.24 5.31
N ILE A 274 -9.77 3.87 5.32
CA ILE A 274 -8.56 3.38 5.95
C ILE A 274 -7.98 4.49 6.85
N PRO A 275 -7.04 4.19 7.76
CA PRO A 275 -6.64 5.12 8.82
C PRO A 275 -6.22 6.53 8.37
N THR A 276 -5.63 6.65 7.18
CA THR A 276 -5.10 7.92 6.65
C THR A 276 -5.75 8.36 5.33
N TYR A 277 -6.74 7.60 4.83
CA TYR A 277 -7.32 7.84 3.51
C TYR A 277 -8.74 7.26 3.37
N TYR A 278 -9.46 7.64 2.32
CA TYR A 278 -10.70 6.99 1.93
C TYR A 278 -10.81 6.86 0.42
N PHE A 279 -11.38 5.77 -0.04
CA PHE A 279 -11.74 5.50 -1.43
C PHE A 279 -13.23 5.73 -1.58
N ASN A 280 -13.65 6.66 -2.42
CA ASN A 280 -15.09 6.83 -2.72
C ASN A 280 -15.65 5.59 -3.42
N GLN A 281 -14.83 4.99 -4.29
CA GLN A 281 -15.10 3.77 -5.02
C GLN A 281 -13.79 3.01 -5.13
N THR A 282 -13.75 1.82 -4.54
CA THR A 282 -12.67 0.86 -4.68
C THR A 282 -12.58 0.38 -6.13
N LYS A 283 -11.35 0.38 -6.66
CA LYS A 283 -11.00 -0.27 -7.92
C LYS A 283 -9.80 -1.15 -7.67
N PHE A 284 -9.70 -2.26 -8.39
CA PHE A 284 -8.69 -3.26 -8.12
C PHE A 284 -7.77 -3.52 -9.31
N VAL A 285 -6.49 -3.75 -9.02
CA VAL A 285 -5.48 -4.09 -10.03
C VAL A 285 -4.51 -5.17 -9.54
N ARG A 286 -3.97 -5.95 -10.47
CA ARG A 286 -3.00 -7.04 -10.21
C ARG A 286 -1.72 -6.85 -11.00
N PHE A 287 -0.56 -7.09 -10.36
CA PHE A 287 0.71 -7.16 -11.08
C PHE A 287 0.70 -8.27 -12.15
N LYS A 288 1.42 -8.04 -13.25
CA LYS A 288 1.60 -9.02 -14.32
C LYS A 288 2.53 -10.15 -13.89
#